data_AF-A0A1C5J5V4-F1
#
_entry.id   AF-A0A1C5J5V4-F1
#
_cell.length_a   1.000
_cell.length_b   1.000
_cell.length_c   1.000
_cell.angle_alpha   90.00
_cell.angle_beta   90.00
_cell.angle_gamma   90.00
#
_symmetry.space_group_name_H-M   'P 1'
#
loop_
_entity.id
_entity.type
_entity.pdbx_description
1 polymer ?
#
loop_
_entity_poly.entity_id
_entity_poly.type
_entity_poly.pdbx_seq_one_letter_code
_entity_poly.pdbx_strand_id
1 'polypeptide(L)'
;MEIHVPLVPATGLAADAYPFPWIDDVEAFLAELEETIDVLDEGEECGDVYVFAVGGADEAVLLAAASRVAALDRVPRGAYAVVTDDEADEVGQGRRVELGAS
;
A
#
# COMPACT_ATOMS: atom_id res chain seq x y z
N MET A 1 -8.42 -6.35 -1.16
CA MET A 1 -6.97 -6.57 -1.35
C MET A 1 -6.22 -5.58 -0.48
N GLU A 2 -5.04 -5.94 0.01
CA GLU A 2 -4.23 -5.07 0.85
C GLU A 2 -2.89 -4.77 0.18
N ILE A 3 -2.37 -3.55 0.37
CA ILE A 3 -1.02 -3.15 -0.04
C ILE A 3 -0.22 -2.92 1.24
N HIS A 4 0.81 -3.74 1.45
CA HIS A 4 1.67 -3.70 2.62
C HIS A 4 2.98 -3.02 2.24
N VAL A 5 3.29 -1.90 2.90
CA VAL A 5 4.51 -1.12 2.65
C VAL A 5 5.37 -1.11 3.92
N PRO A 6 6.65 -1.52 3.87
CA PRO A 6 7.52 -1.49 5.03
C PRO A 6 7.62 -0.12 5.69
N LEU A 7 7.53 -0.05 7.02
CA LEU A 7 7.73 1.15 7.83
C LEU A 7 9.21 1.52 7.94
N VAL A 8 9.80 1.89 6.80
CA VAL A 8 11.18 2.38 6.70
C VAL A 8 11.17 3.90 6.68
N PRO A 9 11.82 4.59 7.66
CA PRO A 9 11.92 6.04 7.67
C PRO A 9 12.62 6.56 6.41
N ALA A 10 12.09 7.63 5.82
CA ALA A 10 12.75 8.27 4.68
C ALA A 10 14.09 8.89 5.11
N THR A 11 15.12 8.68 4.29
CA THR A 11 16.46 9.23 4.54
C THR A 11 16.56 10.68 4.10
N GLY A 12 17.37 11.48 4.79
CA GLY A 12 17.64 12.87 4.39
C GLY A 12 16.56 13.87 4.80
N LEU A 13 15.65 13.48 5.70
CA LEU A 13 14.66 14.37 6.30
C LEU A 13 15.28 15.28 7.37
N ALA A 14 14.62 16.41 7.64
CA ALA A 14 14.93 17.25 8.79
C ALA A 14 14.64 16.50 10.10
N ALA A 15 15.29 16.90 11.20
CA ALA A 15 15.23 16.19 12.47
C ALA A 15 13.82 16.17 13.12
N ASP A 16 12.98 17.14 12.78
CA ASP A 16 11.60 17.32 13.24
C ASP A 16 10.55 16.95 12.18
N ALA A 17 10.98 16.48 11.01
CA ALA A 17 10.07 16.05 9.95
C ALA A 17 9.42 14.70 10.28
N TYR A 18 8.19 14.52 9.78
CA TYR A 18 7.50 13.23 9.86
C TYR A 18 8.29 12.14 9.11
N PRO A 19 8.62 11.00 9.75
CA PRO A 19 9.56 10.02 9.18
C PRO A 19 9.01 9.20 8.01
N PHE A 20 7.69 9.15 7.81
CA PHE A 20 7.04 8.30 6.80
C PHE A 20 6.25 9.13 5.78
N PRO A 21 6.85 10.13 5.13
CA PRO A 21 6.10 11.04 4.25
C PRO A 21 5.65 10.37 2.94
N TRP A 22 6.02 9.11 2.72
CA TRP A 22 5.50 8.28 1.63
C TRP A 22 4.07 7.81 1.90
N ILE A 23 3.58 7.83 3.15
CA ILE A 23 2.18 7.50 3.44
C ILE A 23 1.27 8.50 2.72
N ASP A 24 1.53 9.80 2.88
CA ASP A 24 0.82 10.87 2.17
C ASP A 24 0.91 10.73 0.65
N ASP A 25 2.05 10.26 0.11
CA ASP A 25 2.21 10.04 -1.34
C ASP A 25 1.32 8.91 -1.85
N VAL A 26 1.24 7.82 -1.08
CA VAL A 26 0.39 6.68 -1.43
C VAL A 26 -1.07 7.06 -1.33
N GLU A 27 -1.47 7.75 -0.26
CA GLU A 27 -2.84 8.25 -0.10
C GLU A 27 -3.24 9.20 -1.23
N ALA A 28 -2.37 10.16 -1.56
CA ALA A 28 -2.61 11.07 -2.68
C ALA A 28 -2.73 10.32 -4.02
N PHE A 29 -1.85 9.34 -4.28
CA PHE A 29 -1.90 8.54 -5.49
C PHE A 29 -3.18 7.67 -5.56
N LEU A 30 -3.59 7.05 -4.46
CA LEU A 30 -4.82 6.25 -4.42
C LEU A 30 -6.06 7.12 -4.61
N ALA A 31 -6.08 8.33 -4.06
CA ALA A 31 -7.15 9.30 -4.29
C ALA A 31 -7.26 9.70 -5.78
N GLU A 32 -6.15 9.79 -6.52
CA GLU A 32 -6.19 10.01 -7.98
C GLU A 32 -6.81 8.84 -8.75
N LEU A 33 -6.91 7.65 -8.14
CA LEU A 33 -7.48 6.44 -8.75
C LEU A 33 -8.92 6.15 -8.31
N GLU A 34 -9.61 7.06 -7.61
CA GLU A 34 -10.95 6.84 -7.06
C GLU A 34 -12.03 6.45 -8.10
N GLU A 35 -11.82 6.78 -9.39
CA GLU A 35 -12.72 6.34 -10.47
C GLU A 35 -12.45 4.89 -10.93
N THR A 36 -11.35 4.29 -10.51
CA THR A 36 -10.88 2.96 -10.94
C THR A 36 -10.86 1.95 -9.81
N ILE A 37 -10.49 2.35 -8.60
CA ILE A 37 -10.41 1.51 -7.41
C ILE A 37 -10.99 2.25 -6.21
N ASP A 38 -11.46 1.49 -5.22
CA ASP A 38 -11.93 2.03 -3.95
C ASP A 38 -10.85 1.86 -2.87
N VAL A 39 -10.64 2.88 -2.04
CA VAL A 39 -9.95 2.74 -0.75
C VAL A 39 -11.00 2.32 0.27
N LEU A 40 -10.82 1.15 0.89
CA LEU A 40 -11.87 0.51 1.69
C LEU A 40 -11.91 1.02 3.13
N ASP A 41 -10.74 1.33 3.70
CA ASP A 41 -10.57 1.77 5.08
C ASP A 41 -9.42 2.79 5.20
N GLU A 42 -9.35 3.48 6.33
CA GLU A 42 -8.18 4.27 6.69
C GLU A 42 -6.94 3.36 6.77
N GLY A 43 -5.81 3.82 6.22
CA GLY A 43 -4.58 3.06 6.32
C GLY A 43 -4.14 2.85 7.77
N GLU A 44 -3.52 1.71 8.07
CA GLU A 44 -3.13 1.38 9.45
C GLU A 44 -1.74 0.75 9.55
N GLU A 45 -1.09 0.95 10.69
CA GLU A 45 0.17 0.28 11.04
C GLU A 45 -0.12 -1.16 11.50
N CYS A 46 0.47 -2.15 10.82
CA CYS A 46 0.41 -3.55 11.18
C CYS A 46 1.83 -4.11 11.37
N GLY A 47 2.33 -4.07 12.60
CA GLY A 47 3.69 -4.54 12.90
C GLY A 47 4.77 -3.64 12.30
N ASP A 48 5.50 -4.14 11.29
CA ASP A 48 6.58 -3.42 10.60
C ASP A 48 6.16 -2.90 9.21
N VAL A 49 4.87 -2.95 8.88
CA VAL A 49 4.30 -2.43 7.65
C VAL A 49 3.17 -1.44 7.93
N TYR A 50 2.91 -0.56 6.98
CA TYR A 50 1.67 0.20 6.86
C TYR A 50 0.82 -0.44 5.78
N VAL A 51 -0.48 -0.54 6.01
CA VAL A 51 -1.41 -1.30 5.17
C VAL A 51 -2.46 -0.37 4.58
N PHE A 52 -2.67 -0.47 3.27
CA PHE A 52 -3.76 0.18 2.55
C PHE A 52 -4.73 -0.87 2.02
N ALA A 53 -6.00 -0.80 2.41
CA ALA A 53 -7.04 -1.68 1.90
C ALA A 53 -7.67 -1.08 0.63
N VAL A 54 -7.66 -1.85 -0.46
CA VAL A 54 -8.22 -1.44 -1.76
C VAL A 54 -9.15 -2.50 -2.35
N GLY A 55 -10.17 -2.04 -3.09
CA GLY A 55 -11.19 -2.87 -3.72
C GLY A 55 -11.88 -2.19 -4.91
N GLY A 56 -13.12 -2.58 -5.19
CA GLY A 56 -13.93 -1.97 -6.27
C GLY A 56 -13.60 -2.43 -7.69
N ALA A 57 -12.47 -3.12 -7.89
CA ALA A 57 -12.01 -3.60 -9.19
C ALA A 57 -11.59 -5.07 -9.17
N ASP A 58 -11.36 -5.64 -10.35
CA ASP A 58 -10.81 -6.98 -10.48
C ASP A 58 -9.34 -7.05 -10.00
N GLU A 59 -8.90 -8.27 -9.66
CA GLU A 59 -7.56 -8.50 -9.11
C GLU A 59 -6.43 -7.94 -9.99
N ALA A 60 -6.56 -8.02 -11.32
CA ALA A 60 -5.51 -7.57 -12.22
C ALA A 60 -5.37 -6.03 -12.19
N VAL A 61 -6.49 -5.32 -12.12
CA VAL A 61 -6.51 -3.85 -11.96
C VAL A 61 -5.93 -3.46 -10.60
N LEU A 62 -6.34 -4.14 -9.54
CA LEU A 62 -5.85 -3.87 -8.19
C LEU A 62 -4.33 -4.12 -8.08
N LEU A 63 -3.83 -5.24 -8.59
CA LEU A 63 -2.39 -5.54 -8.60
C LEU A 63 -1.59 -4.54 -9.44
N ALA A 64 -2.16 -4.04 -10.55
CA ALA A 64 -1.52 -3.00 -11.34
C ALA A 64 -1.42 -1.68 -10.57
N ALA A 65 -2.46 -1.29 -9.83
CA ALA A 65 -2.43 -0.12 -8.95
C ALA A 65 -1.40 -0.29 -7.82
N ALA A 66 -1.39 -1.45 -7.16
CA ALA A 66 -0.43 -1.76 -6.10
C ALA A 66 1.02 -1.77 -6.61
N SER A 67 1.27 -2.26 -7.82
CA SER A 67 2.60 -2.21 -8.44
C SER A 67 3.04 -0.77 -8.71
N ARG A 68 2.12 0.13 -9.06
CA ARG A 68 2.42 1.56 -9.25
C ARG A 68 2.71 2.25 -7.93
N VAL A 69 1.98 1.91 -6.85
CA VAL A 69 2.30 2.35 -5.49
C VAL A 69 3.73 1.96 -5.11
N ALA A 70 4.10 0.69 -5.31
CA ALA A 70 5.44 0.19 -5.00
C ALA A 70 6.56 0.85 -5.83
N ALA A 71 6.22 1.52 -6.93
CA ALA A 71 7.15 2.22 -7.81
C ALA A 71 7.26 3.73 -7.53
N LEU A 72 6.51 4.27 -6.57
CA LEU A 72 6.61 5.69 -6.18
C LEU A 72 7.98 5.98 -5.54
N ASP A 73 8.55 7.15 -5.85
CA ASP A 73 9.95 7.50 -5.52
C ASP A 73 10.32 7.37 -4.03
N ARG A 74 9.37 7.68 -3.13
CA ARG A 74 9.60 7.64 -1.68
C ARG A 74 9.11 6.35 -1.02
N VAL A 75 8.43 5.47 -1.77
CA VAL A 75 7.89 4.22 -1.21
C VAL A 75 9.03 3.23 -0.95
N PRO A 76 9.14 2.69 0.28
CA PRO A 76 10.14 1.70 0.62
C PRO A 76 10.09 0.45 -0.25
N ARG A 77 11.27 -0.07 -0.59
CA ARG A 77 11.40 -1.38 -1.25
C ARG A 77 10.90 -2.49 -0.34
N GLY A 78 10.36 -3.55 -0.95
CA GLY A 78 9.81 -4.71 -0.23
C GLY A 78 8.30 -4.63 0.00
N ALA A 79 7.61 -3.67 -0.65
CA ALA A 79 6.16 -3.66 -0.67
C ALA A 79 5.60 -4.92 -1.35
N TYR A 80 4.51 -5.44 -0.80
CA TYR A 80 3.80 -6.60 -1.30
C TYR A 80 2.28 -6.39 -1.20
N ALA A 81 1.52 -7.04 -2.06
CA ALA A 81 0.08 -7.12 -1.94
C ALA A 81 -0.33 -8.41 -1.24
N VAL A 82 -1.44 -8.36 -0.50
CA VAL A 82 -2.16 -9.54 -0.05
C VAL A 82 -3.52 -9.55 -0.74
N VAL A 83 -3.70 -10.55 -1.62
CA VAL A 83 -4.99 -10.81 -2.25
C VAL A 83 -5.85 -11.58 -1.26
N THR A 84 -6.86 -10.89 -0.78
CA THR A 84 -7.81 -11.34 0.24
C THR A 84 -9.25 -11.12 -0.25
N ASP A 85 -10.19 -11.81 0.37
CA ASP A 85 -11.64 -11.66 0.20
C ASP A 85 -12.29 -11.03 1.45
N ASP A 86 -13.61 -10.87 1.41
CA ASP A 86 -14.42 -10.30 2.49
C ASP A 86 -14.62 -11.23 3.69
N GLU A 87 -14.08 -12.45 3.66
CA GLU A 87 -14.11 -13.41 4.76
C GLU A 87 -12.84 -13.35 5.64
N ALA A 88 -11.84 -12.52 5.28
CA ALA A 88 -10.65 -12.34 6.08
C ALA A 88 -10.93 -11.57 7.37
N ASP A 89 -10.74 -12.24 8.51
CA ASP A 89 -10.97 -11.67 9.84
C ASP A 89 -9.78 -10.83 10.36
N GLU A 90 -8.60 -10.93 9.74
CA GLU A 90 -7.38 -10.22 10.14
C GLU A 90 -6.58 -9.73 8.93
N VAL A 91 -5.87 -8.61 9.11
CA VAL A 91 -4.92 -8.07 8.14
C VAL A 91 -3.87 -9.12 7.76
N GLY A 92 -3.60 -9.24 6.46
CA GLY A 92 -2.56 -10.11 5.92
C GLY A 92 -2.99 -11.55 5.69
N GLN A 93 -4.26 -11.89 5.89
CA GLN A 93 -4.79 -13.20 5.51
C GLN A 93 -5.05 -13.26 4.01
N GLY A 94 -4.32 -14.11 3.28
CA GLY A 94 -4.54 -14.29 1.85
C GLY A 94 -3.29 -14.66 1.06
N ARG A 95 -3.35 -14.52 -0.26
CA ARG A 95 -2.22 -14.80 -1.15
C ARG A 95 -1.33 -13.57 -1.26
N ARG A 96 -0.08 -13.72 -0.80
CA ARG A 96 0.96 -12.69 -0.95
C ARG A 96 1.51 -12.61 -2.38
N VAL A 97 1.70 -11.39 -2.88
CA VAL A 97 2.27 -11.06 -4.20
C VAL A 97 3.31 -9.96 -4.04
N GLU A 98 4.56 -10.19 -4.46
CA GLU A 98 5.62 -9.17 -4.40
C GLU A 98 5.42 -8.11 -5.50
N LEU A 99 5.53 -6.82 -5.15
CA LEU A 99 5.20 -5.70 -6.06
C LEU A 99 6.42 -5.03 -6.70
N GLY A 100 7.63 -5.49 -6.38
CA GLY A 100 8.90 -4.86 -6.76
C GLY A 100 9.85 -5.71 -7.60
N ALA A 101 9.35 -6.78 -8.23
CA ALA A 101 10.12 -7.66 -9.12
C ALA A 101 9.58 -7.59 -10.55
N SER A 102 9.89 -6.51 -11.27
CA SER A 102 9.69 -6.39 -12.73
C SER A 102 10.81 -5.57 -13.33
#